data_AF-A0A134B7C5-F1
#
_entry.id   AF-A0A134B7C5-F1
#
_cell.length_a   1.000
_cell.length_b   1.000
_cell.length_c   1.000
_cell.angle_alpha   90.00
_cell.angle_beta   90.00
_cell.angle_gamma   90.00
#
_symmetry.space_group_name_H-M   'P 1'
#
loop_
_entity.id
_entity.type
_entity.pdbx_description
1 polymer ?
#
loop_
_entity_poly.entity_id
_entity_poly.type
_entity_poly.pdbx_seq_one_letter_code
_entity_poly.pdbx_strand_id
1 'polypeptide(L)'
;MVTTDRQIGNPYMSGKLLYCIDPLNERYLIAYDLQEIDSEEGAPKQYTYLTEVFDHRPSLHEVAEVIYRPYNDLCDDRVLRGFSYTTLEETPVTRHVWLDETNQRNFLGEFTFAKLFDGVNLPTIIKMGLSEDEAYYYQVSTLNQYKHFILSALGYIKQCLSECWTAKQAVDLTPYTLDSNGTEENEAVS
;
A
#
# COMPACT_ATOMS: atom_id res chain seq x y z
N MET A 1 -16.03 11.17 -9.36
CA MET A 1 -15.78 10.25 -10.50
C MET A 1 -14.28 10.22 -10.71
N VAL A 2 -13.62 9.10 -10.38
CA VAL A 2 -12.17 8.96 -10.62
C VAL A 2 -11.96 8.83 -12.12
N THR A 3 -11.34 9.81 -12.75
CA THR A 3 -10.90 9.69 -14.14
C THR A 3 -9.66 8.80 -14.15
N THR A 4 -9.73 7.63 -14.78
CA THR A 4 -8.56 6.78 -15.03
C THR A 4 -7.62 7.34 -16.10
N ASP A 5 -8.08 8.33 -16.86
CA ASP A 5 -7.30 8.97 -17.91
C ASP A 5 -6.40 10.05 -17.32
N ARG A 6 -5.08 9.82 -17.41
CA ARG A 6 -4.07 10.79 -17.02
C ARG A 6 -4.16 12.03 -17.92
N GLN A 7 -4.14 13.19 -17.30
CA GLN A 7 -4.01 14.48 -17.98
C GLN A 7 -2.54 14.80 -18.23
N ILE A 8 -2.25 15.65 -19.22
CA ILE A 8 -0.91 16.12 -19.56
C ILE A 8 -0.88 17.64 -19.42
N GLY A 9 0.15 18.17 -18.73
CA GLY A 9 0.39 19.59 -18.60
C GLY A 9 0.99 19.95 -17.24
N ASN A 10 1.00 21.24 -16.90
CA ASN A 10 1.38 21.68 -15.57
C ASN A 10 0.10 21.86 -14.74
N PRO A 11 -0.20 20.98 -13.77
CA PRO A 11 -1.41 21.11 -12.99
C PRO A 11 -1.33 22.27 -12.01
N TYR A 12 -0.15 22.74 -11.60
CA TYR A 12 -0.01 23.73 -10.52
C TYR A 12 -0.63 25.09 -10.88
N MET A 13 -1.51 25.60 -10.02
CA MET A 13 -2.00 26.98 -10.09
C MET A 13 -1.60 27.71 -8.81
N SER A 14 -0.68 28.68 -8.92
CA SER A 14 -0.11 29.39 -7.76
C SER A 14 0.46 28.44 -6.69
N GLY A 15 1.13 27.36 -7.11
CA GLY A 15 1.72 26.36 -6.21
C GLY A 15 0.75 25.34 -5.64
N LYS A 16 -0.55 25.47 -5.91
CA LYS A 16 -1.59 24.56 -5.42
C LYS A 16 -1.76 23.34 -6.30
N LEU A 17 -2.43 22.33 -5.74
CA LEU A 17 -2.97 21.16 -6.44
C LEU A 17 -4.44 20.84 -6.08
N LEU A 18 -5.07 21.66 -5.22
CA LEU A 18 -6.49 21.63 -4.87
C LEU A 18 -7.19 22.91 -5.33
N TYR A 19 -8.27 22.77 -6.09
CA TYR A 19 -8.97 23.87 -6.76
C TYR A 19 -10.47 23.84 -6.48
N CYS A 20 -11.08 24.99 -6.19
CA CYS A 20 -12.52 25.15 -6.31
C CYS A 20 -12.87 25.36 -7.78
N ILE A 21 -13.60 24.41 -8.38
CA ILE A 21 -13.96 24.45 -9.80
C ILE A 21 -15.41 24.92 -10.03
N ASP A 22 -16.24 24.87 -8.99
CA ASP A 22 -17.62 25.34 -9.01
C ASP A 22 -18.04 25.84 -7.62
N PRO A 23 -17.88 27.14 -7.33
CA PRO A 23 -18.21 27.70 -6.02
C PRO A 23 -19.70 27.62 -5.67
N LEU A 24 -20.59 27.55 -6.67
CA LEU A 24 -22.04 27.50 -6.44
C LEU A 24 -22.50 26.12 -5.99
N ASN A 25 -21.82 25.07 -6.45
CA ASN A 25 -22.11 23.67 -6.11
C ASN A 25 -21.03 23.03 -5.23
N GLU A 26 -20.16 23.85 -4.62
CA GLU A 26 -19.06 23.43 -3.74
C GLU A 26 -18.19 22.31 -4.33
N ARG A 27 -17.94 22.33 -5.65
CA ARG A 27 -17.11 21.29 -6.28
C ARG A 27 -15.64 21.67 -6.26
N TYR A 28 -14.83 20.71 -5.82
CA TYR A 28 -13.39 20.84 -5.74
C TYR A 28 -12.71 19.76 -6.56
N LEU A 29 -11.59 20.10 -7.18
CA LEU A 29 -10.77 19.18 -7.96
C LEU A 29 -9.38 19.13 -7.35
N ILE A 30 -8.86 17.92 -7.16
CA ILE A 30 -7.44 17.70 -6.87
C ILE A 30 -6.73 17.16 -8.10
N ALA A 31 -5.48 17.59 -8.30
CA ALA A 31 -4.55 16.98 -9.24
C ALA A 31 -3.48 16.23 -8.44
N TYR A 32 -3.30 14.94 -8.69
CA TYR A 32 -2.44 14.07 -7.90
C TYR A 32 -1.66 13.05 -8.75
N ASP A 33 -0.77 12.29 -8.12
CA ASP A 33 0.12 11.33 -8.79
C ASP A 33 0.91 11.98 -9.94
N LEU A 34 1.58 13.11 -9.66
CA LEU A 34 2.31 13.87 -10.68
C LEU A 34 3.59 13.12 -11.10
N GLN A 35 3.76 12.94 -12.40
CA GLN A 35 4.97 12.35 -13.00
C GLN A 35 5.55 13.34 -13.99
N GLU A 36 6.73 13.89 -13.69
CA GLU A 36 7.41 14.87 -14.55
C GLU A 36 7.77 14.26 -15.91
N ILE A 37 7.52 15.02 -16.98
CA ILE A 37 7.85 14.64 -18.36
C ILE A 37 9.18 15.31 -18.70
N ASP A 38 10.17 14.50 -19.11
CA ASP A 38 11.45 15.01 -19.60
C ASP A 38 11.22 16.02 -20.71
N SER A 39 11.72 17.24 -20.49
CA SER A 39 11.56 18.38 -21.38
C SER A 39 12.89 19.10 -21.53
N GLU A 40 13.08 19.80 -22.66
CA GLU A 40 14.34 20.52 -22.95
C GLU A 40 14.67 21.54 -21.86
N GLU A 41 15.96 21.79 -21.61
CA GLU A 41 16.40 22.79 -20.63
C GLU A 41 15.78 24.16 -20.92
N GLY A 42 15.07 24.71 -19.93
CA GLY A 42 14.39 26.01 -20.03
C GLY A 42 12.94 25.94 -20.51
N ALA A 43 12.43 24.76 -20.89
CA ALA A 43 11.01 24.56 -21.15
C ALA A 43 10.18 24.58 -19.84
N PRO A 44 8.91 25.00 -19.88
CA PRO A 44 8.03 24.90 -18.73
C PRO A 44 7.85 23.43 -18.33
N LYS A 45 7.99 23.13 -17.03
CA LYS A 45 7.79 21.78 -16.50
C LYS A 45 6.42 21.24 -16.89
N GLN A 46 6.39 20.01 -17.39
CA GLN A 46 5.17 19.29 -17.72
C GLN A 46 5.08 18.00 -16.89
N TYR A 47 3.85 17.57 -16.63
CA TYR A 47 3.55 16.39 -15.86
C TYR A 47 2.47 15.57 -16.56
N THR A 48 2.49 14.26 -16.34
CA THR A 48 1.26 13.46 -16.40
C THR A 48 0.68 13.36 -14.99
N TYR A 49 -0.64 13.52 -14.82
CA TYR A 49 -1.28 13.50 -13.50
C TYR A 49 -2.71 12.96 -13.58
N LEU A 50 -3.25 12.53 -12.45
CA LEU A 50 -4.65 12.14 -12.29
C LEU A 50 -5.45 13.26 -11.63
N THR A 51 -6.77 13.21 -11.79
CA THR A 51 -7.68 14.16 -11.15
C THR A 51 -8.82 13.47 -10.44
N GLU A 52 -9.23 14.04 -9.31
CA GLU A 52 -10.42 13.60 -8.58
C GLU A 52 -11.27 14.81 -8.17
N VAL A 53 -12.59 14.66 -8.27
CA VAL A 53 -13.55 15.72 -7.97
C VAL A 53 -14.35 15.35 -6.72
N PHE A 54 -14.34 16.26 -5.76
CA PHE A 54 -15.15 16.26 -4.55
C PHE A 54 -16.37 17.16 -4.71
N ASP A 55 -17.46 16.80 -4.03
CA ASP A 55 -18.72 17.55 -3.96
C ASP A 55 -18.78 18.50 -2.75
N HIS A 56 -17.66 18.68 -2.06
CA HIS A 56 -17.45 19.59 -0.96
C HIS A 56 -15.95 19.96 -0.90
N ARG A 57 -15.57 20.91 -0.04
CA ARG A 57 -14.15 21.19 0.22
C ARG A 57 -13.55 20.02 0.99
N PRO A 58 -12.65 19.21 0.41
CA PRO A 58 -12.14 18.03 1.08
C PRO A 58 -11.25 18.41 2.26
N SER A 59 -11.31 17.61 3.31
CA SER A 59 -10.35 17.65 4.40
C SER A 59 -8.98 17.13 3.95
N LEU A 60 -7.92 17.48 4.69
CA LEU A 60 -6.58 16.92 4.44
C LEU A 60 -6.57 15.38 4.52
N HIS A 61 -7.42 14.80 5.37
CA HIS A 61 -7.57 13.35 5.48
C HIS A 61 -8.09 12.73 4.17
N GLU A 62 -9.17 13.28 3.60
CA GLU A 62 -9.74 12.80 2.34
C GLU A 62 -8.78 12.96 1.16
N VAL A 63 -8.04 14.08 1.11
CA VAL A 63 -6.98 14.27 0.12
C VAL A 63 -5.89 13.19 0.28
N ALA A 64 -5.44 12.95 1.52
CA ALA A 64 -4.44 11.94 1.81
C ALA A 64 -4.93 10.53 1.44
N GLU A 65 -6.20 10.19 1.66
CA GLU A 65 -6.77 8.91 1.26
C GLU A 65 -6.67 8.68 -0.25
N VAL A 66 -7.01 9.67 -1.08
CA VAL A 66 -6.89 9.58 -2.54
C VAL A 66 -5.43 9.38 -2.95
N ILE A 67 -4.52 10.19 -2.40
CA ILE A 67 -3.10 10.16 -2.77
C ILE A 67 -2.43 8.85 -2.30
N TYR A 68 -2.79 8.36 -1.11
CA TYR A 68 -2.18 7.17 -0.53
C TYR A 68 -2.79 5.86 -1.03
N ARG A 69 -3.95 5.89 -1.67
CA ARG A 69 -4.62 4.70 -2.23
C ARG A 69 -3.69 3.81 -3.07
N PRO A 70 -2.98 4.29 -4.12
CA PRO A 70 -2.10 3.43 -4.90
C PRO A 70 -0.97 2.79 -4.08
N TYR A 71 -0.46 3.49 -3.06
CA TYR A 71 0.56 2.95 -2.16
C TYR A 71 0.00 1.83 -1.26
N ASN A 72 -1.24 2.01 -0.75
CA ASN A 72 -1.94 0.97 -0.01
C ASN A 72 -2.19 -0.26 -0.88
N ASP A 73 -2.78 -0.06 -2.06
CA ASP A 73 -3.13 -1.15 -2.97
C ASP A 73 -1.89 -1.97 -3.35
N LEU A 74 -0.76 -1.30 -3.63
CA LEU A 74 0.51 -1.95 -3.91
C LEU A 74 1.08 -2.70 -2.69
N CYS A 75 0.98 -2.10 -1.50
CA CYS A 75 1.43 -2.74 -0.26
C CYS A 75 0.61 -4.00 0.04
N ASP A 76 -0.70 -3.93 -0.11
CA ASP A 76 -1.62 -5.03 0.15
C ASP A 76 -1.40 -6.17 -0.85
N ASP A 77 -1.21 -5.88 -2.14
CA ASP A 77 -0.88 -6.90 -3.15
C ASP A 77 0.48 -7.57 -2.87
N ARG A 78 1.50 -6.78 -2.48
CA ARG A 78 2.81 -7.32 -2.07
C ARG A 78 2.67 -8.25 -0.88
N VAL A 79 1.96 -7.85 0.17
CA VAL A 79 1.71 -8.71 1.33
C VAL A 79 0.99 -9.98 0.91
N LEU A 80 -0.06 -9.86 0.12
CA LEU A 80 -0.92 -10.97 -0.28
C LEU A 80 -0.18 -12.04 -1.09
N ARG A 81 0.71 -11.65 -2.01
CA ARG A 81 1.26 -12.56 -3.05
C ARG A 81 2.78 -12.61 -3.11
N GLY A 82 3.46 -11.60 -2.58
CA GLY A 82 4.89 -11.43 -2.77
C GLY A 82 5.77 -12.25 -1.82
N PHE A 83 5.20 -12.83 -0.75
CA PHE A 83 5.96 -13.69 0.16
C PHE A 83 6.29 -15.03 -0.50
N SER A 84 7.56 -15.38 -0.57
CA SER A 84 8.07 -16.70 -0.92
C SER A 84 8.76 -17.35 0.27
N TYR A 85 8.52 -18.65 0.44
CA TYR A 85 9.12 -19.43 1.52
C TYR A 85 9.79 -20.68 0.96
N THR A 86 10.95 -21.02 1.52
CA THR A 86 11.68 -22.26 1.25
C THR A 86 11.49 -23.20 2.43
N THR A 87 10.94 -24.38 2.16
CA THR A 87 10.64 -25.37 3.21
C THR A 87 11.88 -25.95 3.86
N LEU A 88 11.73 -26.41 5.11
CA LEU A 88 12.79 -27.04 5.89
C LEU A 88 12.58 -28.55 5.95
N GLU A 89 12.56 -29.18 4.77
CA GLU A 89 12.50 -30.63 4.59
C GLU A 89 13.75 -31.13 3.86
N GLU A 90 13.91 -32.45 3.73
CA GLU A 90 15.13 -33.04 3.12
C GLU A 90 15.38 -32.54 1.70
N THR A 91 14.32 -32.32 0.92
CA THR A 91 14.38 -31.69 -0.40
C THR A 91 13.59 -30.38 -0.36
N PRO A 92 14.25 -29.24 -0.11
CA PRO A 92 13.56 -27.96 0.02
C PRO A 92 12.79 -27.57 -1.23
N VAL A 93 11.59 -27.04 -1.02
CA VAL A 93 10.73 -26.50 -2.07
C VAL A 93 10.50 -25.02 -1.78
N THR A 94 10.73 -24.17 -2.78
CA THR A 94 10.38 -22.76 -2.71
C THR A 94 9.07 -22.50 -3.44
N ARG A 95 8.11 -21.91 -2.75
CA ARG A 95 6.84 -21.44 -3.34
C ARG A 95 6.43 -20.12 -2.71
N HIS A 96 5.66 -19.36 -3.49
CA HIS A 96 4.89 -18.25 -2.94
C HIS A 96 3.86 -18.74 -1.93
N VAL A 97 3.41 -17.86 -1.05
CA VAL A 97 2.36 -18.16 -0.09
C VAL A 97 1.30 -17.08 -0.19
N TRP A 98 0.05 -17.48 -0.37
CA TRP A 98 -1.08 -16.58 -0.31
C TRP A 98 -1.31 -16.10 1.13
N LEU A 99 -0.92 -14.88 1.44
CA LEU A 99 -1.03 -14.30 2.78
C LEU A 99 -2.21 -13.34 2.90
N ASP A 100 -3.42 -13.81 2.60
CA ASP A 100 -4.60 -13.06 3.01
C ASP A 100 -4.73 -13.02 4.54
N GLU A 101 -5.62 -12.17 5.04
CA GLU A 101 -5.78 -12.02 6.50
C GLU A 101 -6.19 -13.33 7.18
N THR A 102 -6.97 -14.18 6.49
CA THR A 102 -7.44 -15.45 7.04
C THR A 102 -6.29 -16.41 7.24
N ASN A 103 -5.43 -16.56 6.24
CA ASN A 103 -4.21 -17.36 6.32
C ASN A 103 -3.24 -16.80 7.35
N GLN A 104 -3.03 -15.48 7.40
CA GLN A 104 -2.18 -14.85 8.41
C GLN A 104 -2.67 -15.17 9.84
N ARG A 105 -3.97 -15.02 10.11
CA ARG A 105 -4.58 -15.35 11.41
C ARG A 105 -4.47 -16.84 11.73
N ASN A 106 -4.76 -17.71 10.76
CA ASN A 106 -4.71 -19.16 10.94
C ASN A 106 -3.30 -19.64 11.24
N PHE A 107 -2.30 -19.20 10.47
CA PHE A 107 -0.91 -19.58 10.69
C PHE A 107 -0.40 -19.13 12.06
N LEU A 108 -0.71 -17.89 12.46
CA LEU A 108 -0.33 -17.39 13.77
C LEU A 108 -1.07 -18.12 14.90
N GLY A 109 -2.35 -18.40 14.72
CA GLY A 109 -3.18 -19.12 15.68
C GLY A 109 -2.69 -20.55 15.92
N GLU A 110 -2.46 -21.31 14.85
CA GLU A 110 -1.93 -22.68 14.91
C GLU A 110 -0.52 -22.73 15.49
N PHE A 111 0.36 -21.79 15.13
CA PHE A 111 1.69 -21.67 15.75
C PHE A 111 1.59 -21.36 17.25
N THR A 112 0.70 -20.44 17.63
CA THR A 112 0.48 -20.08 19.04
C THR A 112 -0.04 -21.28 19.82
N PHE A 113 -1.00 -22.01 19.27
CA PHE A 113 -1.51 -23.24 19.86
C PHE A 113 -0.40 -24.29 20.01
N ALA A 114 0.37 -24.55 18.94
CA ALA A 114 1.49 -25.48 18.98
C ALA A 114 2.50 -25.08 20.07
N LYS A 115 2.81 -23.79 20.20
CA LYS A 115 3.75 -23.30 21.22
C LYS A 115 3.21 -23.44 22.64
N LEU A 116 1.92 -23.22 22.86
CA LEU A 116 1.30 -23.26 24.19
C LEU A 116 1.02 -24.68 24.69
N PHE A 117 0.82 -25.63 23.76
CA PHE A 117 0.44 -27.00 24.05
C PHE A 117 1.47 -28.02 23.53
N ASP A 118 2.76 -27.66 23.59
CA ASP A 118 3.91 -28.52 23.28
C ASP A 118 3.79 -29.30 21.95
N GLY A 119 3.21 -28.65 20.93
CA GLY A 119 3.10 -29.18 19.57
C GLY A 119 2.03 -30.25 19.38
N VAL A 120 1.04 -30.37 20.27
CA VAL A 120 0.00 -31.42 20.17
C VAL A 120 -0.83 -31.38 18.88
N ASN A 121 -0.90 -30.24 18.19
CA ASN A 121 -1.54 -30.07 16.89
C ASN A 121 -0.60 -30.32 15.70
N LEU A 122 0.63 -30.80 15.93
CA LEU A 122 1.56 -31.16 14.86
C LEU A 122 1.46 -32.67 14.56
N PRO A 123 1.61 -33.08 13.28
CA PRO A 123 1.89 -32.22 12.13
C PRO A 123 0.68 -31.41 11.65
N THR A 124 0.93 -30.24 11.09
CA THR A 124 -0.07 -29.42 10.36
C THR A 124 0.37 -29.22 8.91
N ILE A 125 -0.53 -28.74 8.06
CA ILE A 125 -0.29 -28.50 6.64
C ILE A 125 -0.43 -27.01 6.34
N ILE A 126 0.61 -26.44 5.74
CA ILE A 126 0.55 -25.11 5.14
C ILE A 126 0.41 -25.27 3.64
N LYS A 127 -0.69 -24.76 3.06
CA LYS A 127 -0.81 -24.65 1.61
C LYS A 127 0.00 -23.45 1.12
N MET A 128 0.93 -23.73 0.23
CA MET A 128 1.72 -22.76 -0.52
C MET A 128 1.28 -22.77 -1.98
N GLY A 129 1.63 -21.74 -2.75
CA GLY A 129 1.18 -21.48 -4.12
C GLY A 129 0.18 -20.32 -4.18
N LEU A 130 0.21 -19.54 -5.28
CA LEU A 130 -0.76 -18.46 -5.51
C LEU A 130 -2.01 -18.95 -6.23
N SER A 131 -1.93 -20.13 -6.86
CA SER A 131 -3.03 -20.79 -7.55
C SER A 131 -3.06 -22.28 -7.20
N GLU A 132 -4.12 -22.99 -7.59
CA GLU A 132 -4.23 -24.44 -7.37
C GLU A 132 -3.17 -25.23 -8.16
N ASP A 133 -2.80 -24.76 -9.36
CA ASP A 133 -1.81 -25.45 -10.20
C ASP A 133 -0.38 -25.37 -9.63
N GLU A 134 -0.12 -24.33 -8.83
CA GLU A 134 1.15 -24.13 -8.14
C GLU A 134 1.14 -24.69 -6.71
N ALA A 135 0.03 -25.29 -6.28
CA ALA A 135 -0.19 -25.65 -4.90
C ALA A 135 0.85 -26.66 -4.40
N TYR A 136 1.44 -26.35 -3.24
CA TYR A 136 2.34 -27.23 -2.52
C TYR A 136 1.91 -27.32 -1.06
N TYR A 137 1.69 -28.53 -0.57
CA TYR A 137 1.21 -28.77 0.79
C TYR A 137 2.39 -29.12 1.69
N TYR A 138 2.93 -28.11 2.35
CA TYR A 138 4.07 -28.27 3.24
C TYR A 138 3.63 -28.85 4.58
N GLN A 139 4.09 -30.06 4.90
CA GLN A 139 3.85 -30.69 6.20
C GLN A 139 4.83 -30.17 7.25
N VAL A 140 4.33 -29.35 8.17
CA VAL A 140 5.08 -28.84 9.31
C VAL A 140 4.99 -29.83 10.45
N SER A 141 6.10 -30.52 10.74
CA SER A 141 6.15 -31.61 11.73
C SER A 141 6.80 -31.21 13.06
N THR A 142 7.45 -30.04 13.12
CA THR A 142 8.14 -29.58 14.33
C THR A 142 7.87 -28.11 14.63
N LEU A 143 7.96 -27.75 15.91
CA LEU A 143 7.87 -26.35 16.35
C LEU A 143 8.93 -25.45 15.70
N ASN A 144 10.12 -25.97 15.42
CA ASN A 144 11.18 -25.21 14.76
C ASN A 144 10.85 -24.87 13.31
N GLN A 145 10.29 -25.84 12.56
CA GLN A 145 9.80 -25.59 11.20
C GLN A 145 8.71 -24.52 11.20
N TYR A 146 7.75 -24.61 12.12
CA TYR A 146 6.66 -23.64 12.18
C TYR A 146 7.15 -22.24 12.61
N LYS A 147 8.03 -22.19 13.61
CA LYS A 147 8.66 -20.94 14.07
C LYS A 147 9.41 -20.26 12.92
N HIS A 148 10.16 -21.03 12.13
CA HIS A 148 10.88 -20.50 10.97
C HIS A 148 9.91 -19.87 9.96
N PHE A 149 8.85 -20.60 9.58
CA PHE A 149 7.80 -20.10 8.69
C PHE A 149 7.19 -18.78 9.18
N ILE A 150 6.76 -18.72 10.46
CA ILE A 150 6.11 -17.52 11.02
C ILE A 150 7.07 -16.34 11.06
N LEU A 151 8.34 -16.55 11.45
CA LEU A 151 9.33 -15.47 11.47
C LEU A 151 9.63 -14.96 10.06
N SER A 152 9.71 -15.84 9.06
CA SER A 152 9.89 -15.44 7.66
C SER A 152 8.70 -14.63 7.14
N ALA A 153 7.47 -15.10 7.37
CA ALA A 153 6.25 -14.42 6.92
C ALA A 153 6.10 -13.04 7.59
N LEU A 154 6.26 -12.97 8.92
CA LEU A 154 6.19 -11.70 9.66
C LEU A 154 7.32 -10.74 9.27
N GLY A 155 8.51 -11.27 8.98
CA GLY A 155 9.63 -10.47 8.49
C GLY A 155 9.29 -9.80 7.16
N TYR A 156 8.73 -10.57 6.23
CA TYR A 156 8.29 -10.05 4.93
C TYR A 156 7.18 -9.00 5.06
N ILE A 157 6.14 -9.29 5.84
CA ILE A 157 5.03 -8.34 6.07
C ILE A 157 5.55 -7.01 6.65
N LYS A 158 6.42 -7.08 7.66
CA LYS A 158 7.03 -5.88 8.26
C LYS A 158 7.84 -5.07 7.27
N GLN A 159 8.58 -5.75 6.39
CA GLN A 159 9.33 -5.08 5.33
C GLN A 159 8.39 -4.34 4.38
N CYS A 160 7.32 -4.99 3.89
CA CYS A 160 6.35 -4.35 3.00
C CYS A 160 5.70 -3.12 3.64
N LEU A 161 5.29 -3.22 4.91
CA LEU A 161 4.71 -2.11 5.65
C LEU A 161 5.71 -0.96 5.82
N SER A 162 6.96 -1.26 6.16
CA SER A 162 8.01 -0.24 6.32
C SER A 162 8.28 0.50 5.01
N GLU A 163 8.37 -0.22 3.89
CA GLU A 163 8.56 0.37 2.55
C GLU A 163 7.35 1.25 2.17
N CYS A 164 6.13 0.78 2.42
CA CYS A 164 4.90 1.54 2.16
C CYS A 164 4.85 2.84 2.98
N TRP A 165 5.13 2.76 4.29
CA TRP A 165 5.16 3.94 5.15
C TRP A 165 6.22 4.95 4.73
N THR A 166 7.41 4.46 4.35
CA THR A 166 8.49 5.32 3.84
C THR A 166 8.05 6.04 2.56
N ALA A 167 7.40 5.33 1.64
CA ALA A 167 6.90 5.92 0.41
C ALA A 167 5.82 6.98 0.67
N LYS A 168 4.89 6.73 1.60
CA LYS A 168 3.86 7.69 1.99
C LYS A 168 4.45 8.92 2.68
N GLN A 169 5.44 8.75 3.55
CA GLN A 169 6.11 9.86 4.23
C GLN A 169 6.89 10.78 3.27
N ALA A 170 7.28 10.28 2.11
CA ALA A 170 7.96 11.07 1.09
C ALA A 170 7.00 11.94 0.25
N VAL A 171 5.68 11.74 0.38
CA VAL A 171 4.68 12.54 -0.33
C VAL A 171 4.55 13.92 0.32
N ASP A 172 4.74 14.96 -0.49
CA ASP A 172 4.48 16.34 -0.07
C ASP A 172 2.99 16.67 -0.24
N LEU A 173 2.31 16.91 0.89
CA LEU A 173 0.91 17.32 0.92
C LEU A 173 0.70 18.84 0.96
N THR A 174 1.78 19.63 1.06
CA THR A 174 1.73 21.09 1.15
C THR A 174 0.91 21.73 0.02
N PRO A 175 1.02 21.31 -1.27
CA PRO A 175 0.24 21.90 -2.35
C PRO A 175 -1.29 21.79 -2.21
N TYR A 176 -1.78 20.94 -1.30
CA TYR A 176 -3.20 20.73 -1.05
C TYR A 176 -3.72 21.51 0.16
N THR A 177 -2.85 22.12 0.96
CA THR A 177 -3.19 22.91 2.16
C THR A 177 -3.03 24.42 1.97
N LEU A 178 -2.61 24.87 0.78
CA LEU A 178 -2.40 26.29 0.51
C LEU A 178 -3.72 27.08 0.39
N ASP A 179 -3.79 28.22 1.09
CA ASP A 179 -4.85 29.21 0.99
C ASP A 179 -4.85 29.97 -0.35
N SER A 180 -5.87 30.79 -0.63
CA SER A 180 -6.01 31.52 -1.91
C SER A 180 -4.79 32.36 -2.36
N ASN A 181 -3.88 32.71 -1.45
CA ASN A 181 -2.67 33.47 -1.73
C ASN A 181 -1.42 32.60 -1.92
N GLY A 182 -1.56 31.27 -1.84
CA GLY A 182 -0.42 30.35 -1.91
C GLY A 182 0.38 30.30 -0.61
N THR A 183 -0.19 30.77 0.49
CA THR A 183 0.37 30.61 1.84
C THR A 183 -0.25 29.40 2.54
N GLU A 184 0.50 28.75 3.43
CA GLU A 184 -0.06 27.66 4.23
C GLU A 184 -1.29 28.16 4.99
N GLU A 185 -2.42 27.48 4.84
CA GLU A 185 -3.61 27.78 5.63
C GLU A 185 -3.24 27.48 7.08
N ASN A 186 -3.03 28.52 7.90
CA ASN A 186 -2.77 28.36 9.32
C ASN A 186 -3.99 27.66 9.94
N GLU A 187 -3.95 26.34 10.08
CA GLU A 187 -4.84 25.63 10.97
C GLU A 187 -4.59 26.18 12.37
N ALA A 188 -5.48 27.07 12.82
CA ALA A 188 -5.53 27.51 14.19
C ALA A 188 -5.75 26.25 15.05
N VAL A 189 -4.67 25.79 15.68
CA VAL A 189 -4.72 24.76 16.72
C VAL A 189 -5.71 25.22 17.79
N SER A 190 -6.83 24.53 17.91
CA SER A 190 -7.76 24.63 19.04
C SER A 190 -7.98 23.26 19.65
#